data_AF-B0NEM5-F1
#
_entry.id   AF-B0NEM5-F1
#
_cell.length_a   1.000
_cell.length_b   1.000
_cell.length_c   1.000
_cell.angle_alpha   90.00
_cell.angle_beta   90.00
_cell.angle_gamma   90.00
#
_symmetry.space_group_name_H-M   'P 1'
#
loop_
_entity.id
_entity.type
_entity.pdbx_description
1 polymer ?
#
loop_
_entity_poly.entity_id
_entity_poly.type
_entity_poly.pdbx_seq_one_letter_code
_entity_poly.pdbx_strand_id
1 'polypeptide(L)' 'MMNSMIKENGVTFKELEKNIFAWVCQIGRKFTKEFLERYDRMLMENRDKKKYRNKGAR' A
#
# COMPACT_ATOMS: atom_id res chain seq x y z
N MET A 1 -14.20 8.61 29.49
CA MET A 1 -12.77 9.00 29.66
C MET A 1 -12.04 9.31 28.35
N MET A 2 -12.48 8.83 27.18
CA MET A 2 -11.77 9.11 25.91
C MET A 2 -11.98 10.53 25.36
N ASN A 3 -13.14 11.13 25.63
CA ASN A 3 -13.51 12.45 25.08
C ASN A 3 -12.74 13.64 25.68
N SER A 4 -12.15 13.48 26.87
CA SER A 4 -11.40 14.56 27.55
C SER A 4 -9.93 14.59 27.13
N MET A 5 -9.27 13.43 26.99
CA MET A 5 -7.86 13.35 26.60
C MET A 5 -7.57 13.90 25.20
N ILE A 6 -8.51 13.73 24.26
CA ILE A 6 -8.35 14.23 22.88
C ILE A 6 -8.43 15.77 22.83
N LYS A 7 -9.21 16.38 23.71
CA LYS A 7 -9.35 17.85 23.77
C LYS A 7 -8.13 18.55 24.36
N GLU A 8 -7.39 17.91 25.27
CA GLU A 8 -6.20 18.50 25.89
C GLU A 8 -5.00 18.64 24.93
N ASN A 9 -4.88 17.74 23.95
CA ASN A 9 -3.77 17.74 22.99
C ASN A 9 -4.04 18.52 21.69
N GLY A 10 -5.16 19.26 21.60
CA GLY A 10 -5.50 20.11 20.46
C GLY A 10 -5.82 19.38 19.15
N VAL A 11 -5.70 18.04 19.10
CA VAL A 11 -6.02 17.25 17.91
C VAL A 11 -7.50 16.90 17.95
N THR A 12 -8.26 17.40 16.97
CA THR A 12 -9.67 17.05 16.87
C THR A 12 -9.85 15.61 16.39
N PHE A 13 -10.92 14.94 16.82
CA PHE A 13 -11.26 13.58 16.34
C PHE A 13 -11.32 13.52 14.80
N LYS A 14 -11.79 14.60 14.18
CA LYS A 14 -11.87 14.76 12.72
C LYS A 14 -10.50 14.79 12.03
N GLU A 15 -9.49 15.39 12.65
CA GLU A 15 -8.11 15.35 12.13
C GLU A 15 -7.49 13.98 12.29
N LEU A 16 -7.78 13.31 13.41
CA LEU A 16 -7.32 11.95 13.66
C LEU A 16 -7.87 10.98 12.60
N GLU A 17 -9.17 11.06 12.28
CA GLU A 17 -9.78 10.27 11.19
C GLU A 17 -9.11 10.53 9.84
N LYS A 18 -8.88 11.80 9.48
CA LYS A 18 -8.20 12.16 8.22
C LYS A 18 -6.79 11.60 8.16
N ASN A 19 -6.05 11.67 9.26
CA ASN A 19 -4.68 11.18 9.34
C ASN A 19 -4.62 9.65 9.23
N ILE A 20 -5.53 8.94 9.91
CA ILE A 20 -5.65 7.48 9.82
C ILE A 20 -5.98 7.07 8.39
N PHE A 21 -6.99 7.70 7.77
CA PHE A 21 -7.38 7.42 6.40
C PHE A 21 -6.21 7.64 5.41
N ALA A 22 -5.52 8.78 5.51
CA ALA A 22 -4.37 9.07 4.67
C ALA A 22 -3.25 8.04 4.84
N TRP A 23 -2.98 7.63 6.07
CA TRP A 23 -1.95 6.64 6.39
C TRP A 23 -2.28 5.25 5.83
N VAL A 24 -3.52 4.80 5.99
CA VAL A 24 -4.00 3.54 5.41
C VAL A 24 -3.92 3.57 3.88
N CYS A 25 -4.30 4.69 3.24
CA CYS A 25 -4.15 4.84 1.78
C CYS A 25 -2.69 4.80 1.33
N GLN A 26 -1.77 5.41 2.07
CA GLN A 26 -0.34 5.35 1.75
C GLN A 26 0.21 3.93 1.86
N ILE A 27 -0.14 3.21 2.92
CA ILE A 27 0.26 1.81 3.10
C ILE A 27 -0.33 0.95 2.00
N GLY A 28 -1.63 1.09 1.70
CA GLY A 28 -2.29 0.34 0.64
C GLY A 28 -1.61 0.52 -0.71
N ARG A 29 -1.22 1.75 -1.07
CA ARG A 29 -0.48 2.01 -2.33
C ARG A 29 0.88 1.33 -2.36
N LYS A 30 1.65 1.41 -1.28
CA LYS A 30 2.98 0.78 -1.18
C LYS A 30 2.87 -0.73 -1.26
N PHE A 31 1.93 -1.31 -0.50
CA PHE A 31 1.70 -2.74 -0.45
C PHE A 31 1.24 -3.28 -1.81
N THR A 32 0.28 -2.62 -2.47
CA THR A 32 -0.17 -3.02 -3.80
C THR A 32 0.95 -2.94 -4.84
N LYS A 33 1.78 -1.90 -4.79
CA LYS A 33 2.95 -1.78 -5.68
C LYS A 33 3.91 -2.96 -5.47
N GLU A 34 4.33 -3.20 -4.23
CA GLU A 34 5.26 -4.30 -3.92
C GLU A 34 4.67 -5.66 -4.29
N PHE A 35 3.39 -5.87 -4.01
CA PHE A 35 2.68 -7.10 -4.35
C PHE A 35 2.71 -7.35 -5.86
N LEU A 36 2.36 -6.36 -6.67
CA LEU A 36 2.36 -6.47 -8.14
C LEU A 36 3.77 -6.70 -8.70
N GLU A 37 4.77 -6.00 -8.19
CA GLU A 37 6.17 -6.17 -8.61
C GLU A 37 6.72 -7.57 -8.26
N ARG A 38 6.34 -8.12 -7.10
CA ARG A 38 6.73 -9.49 -6.71
C ARG A 38 6.01 -10.52 -7.56
N TYR A 39 4.73 -10.29 -7.85
CA TYR A 39 3.95 -11.18 -8.70
C TYR A 39 4.47 -11.19 -10.14
N ASP A 40 4.83 -10.03 -10.69
CA ASP A 40 5.44 -9.94 -12.02
C ASP A 40 6.77 -10.69 -12.09
N ARG A 41 7.63 -10.57 -11.06
CA ARG A 41 8.86 -11.36 -10.93
C ARG A 41 8.59 -12.87 -10.89
N MET A 42 7.62 -13.31 -10.10
CA MET A 42 7.25 -14.72 -10.02
C MET A 42 6.78 -15.25 -11.39
N LEU A 43 5.99 -14.47 -12.12
CA LEU A 43 5.55 -14.84 -13.48
C LEU A 43 6.73 -14.90 -14.46
N MET A 44 7.68 -13.97 -14.36
CA MET A 44 8.89 -13.97 -15.19
C MET A 44 9.77 -15.20 -14.98
N GLU A 45 9.86 -15.69 -13.74
CA GLU A 45 10.63 -16.89 -13.40
C GLU A 45 9.95 -18.17 -13.90
N ASN A 46 8.63 -18.27 -13.74
CA ASN A 46 7.86 -19.49 -14.02
C ASN A 46 7.30 -19.57 -15.45
N ARG A 47 7.34 -18.49 -16.23
CA ARG A 47 6.83 -18.50 -17.60
C ARG A 47 7.68 -19.37 -18.53
N ASP A 48 7.02 -19.88 -19.56
CA ASP A 48 7.70 -20.51 -20.69
C ASP A 48 8.47 -19.46 -21.50
N LYS A 49 9.80 -19.44 -21.30
CA LYS A 49 10.72 -18.52 -21.97
C LYS A 49 10.81 -18.73 -23.49
N LYS A 50 10.48 -19.93 -24.00
CA LYS A 50 10.46 -20.18 -25.46
C LYS A 50 9.25 -19.49 -26.09
N LYS A 51 8.08 -19.58 -25.43
CA LYS A 51 6.84 -18.97 -25.91
C LYS A 51 6.79 -17.45 -25.73
N TYR A 52 7.41 -16.91 -24.67
CA TYR A 52 7.29 -15.50 -24.30
C TYR A 52 8.62 -14.71 -24.36
N ARG A 53 9.57 -15.16 -25.18
CA ARG A 53 10.98 -14.69 -25.23
C ARG A 53 11.18 -13.17 -25.37
N ASN A 54 10.22 -12.46 -25.97
CA ASN A 54 10.32 -11.03 -26.27
C ASN A 54 9.56 -10.11 -25.29
N LYS A 55 8.89 -10.65 -24.27
CA LYS A 55 8.29 -9.80 -23.22
C LYS A 55 9.32 -9.61 -22.11
N GLY A 56 9.99 -8.46 -22.05
CA GLY A 56 10.85 -8.11 -20.90
C GLY A 56 10.03 -7.82 -19.64
N ALA A 57 10.71 -7.58 -18.52
CA ALA A 57 10.09 -6.94 -17.36
C ALA A 57 9.75 -5.48 -17.71
N ARG A 58 8.66 -4.94 -17.15
CA ARG A 58 8.26 -3.53 -17.29
C ARG A 58 8.43 -2.78 -15.98
#